data_AF-A0A8J7KN10-F1
#
_entry.id   AF-A0A8J7KN10-F1
#
_cell.length_a   1.000
_cell.length_b   1.000
_cell.length_c   1.000
_cell.angle_alpha   90.00
_cell.angle_beta   90.00
_cell.angle_gamma   90.00
#
_symmetry.space_group_name_H-M   'P 1'
#
loop_
_entity.id
_entity.type
_entity.pdbx_description
1 polymer ?
#
loop_
_entity_poly.entity_id
_entity_poly.type
_entity_poly.pdbx_seq_one_letter_code
_entity_poly.pdbx_strand_id
1 'polypeptide(L)'
;MTDYRLKPEPVALDDLAATVEAYRKFRAEADRWADAAAELRRVIEARLADSDVGTVAGRPVVRHTSYVERRVDMAKLRLLSPAALVEQCTNVTERRRFSLVEGEAIE
;
A
#
# COMPACT_ATOMS: atom_id res chain seq x y z
N MET A 1 1.45 -4.63 -31.88
CA MET A 1 2.17 -5.88 -31.57
C MET A 1 1.75 -6.27 -30.16
N THR A 2 0.78 -7.17 -30.03
CA THR A 2 0.25 -7.57 -28.72
C THR A 2 1.29 -8.43 -28.03
N ASP A 3 1.92 -7.90 -26.98
CA ASP A 3 2.80 -8.64 -26.09
C ASP A 3 1.94 -9.69 -25.36
N TYR A 4 1.79 -10.88 -25.98
CA TYR A 4 1.21 -12.05 -25.35
C TYR A 4 2.20 -12.51 -24.28
N ARG A 5 2.17 -11.85 -23.12
CA ARG A 5 2.84 -12.36 -21.94
C ARG A 5 2.16 -13.64 -21.54
N LEU A 6 2.79 -14.76 -21.90
CA LEU A 6 2.43 -16.07 -21.38
C LEU A 6 2.31 -15.94 -19.86
N LYS A 7 1.12 -16.27 -19.34
CA LYS A 7 0.90 -16.32 -17.90
C LYS A 7 1.90 -17.34 -17.37
N PRO A 8 2.80 -16.96 -16.44
CA PRO A 8 3.76 -17.91 -15.91
C PRO A 8 3.00 -19.08 -15.28
N GLU A 9 3.48 -20.29 -15.53
CA GLU A 9 2.89 -21.49 -14.96
C GLU A 9 3.01 -21.46 -13.43
N PRO A 10 2.03 -22.03 -12.69
CA PRO A 10 2.13 -22.16 -11.25
C PRO A 10 3.39 -22.93 -10.86
N VAL A 11 4.06 -22.47 -9.81
CA VAL A 11 5.18 -23.18 -9.19
C VAL A 11 4.68 -23.85 -7.92
N ALA A 12 4.95 -25.14 -7.77
CA ALA A 12 4.67 -25.89 -6.56
C ALA A 12 5.56 -25.39 -5.41
N LEU A 13 4.98 -25.16 -4.24
CA LEU A 13 5.66 -24.64 -3.04
C LEU A 13 5.49 -25.59 -1.84
N ASP A 14 5.25 -26.89 -2.10
CA ASP A 14 4.95 -27.89 -1.06
C ASP A 14 6.07 -27.97 -0.01
N ASP A 15 7.32 -27.79 -0.43
CA ASP A 15 8.51 -27.75 0.43
C ASP A 15 8.55 -26.52 1.36
N LEU A 16 7.78 -25.48 1.05
CA LEU A 16 7.68 -24.24 1.82
C LEU A 16 6.38 -24.12 2.63
N ALA A 17 5.57 -25.17 2.73
CA ALA A 17 4.28 -25.13 3.44
C ALA A 17 4.39 -24.48 4.84
N ALA A 18 5.30 -24.99 5.69
CA ALA A 18 5.53 -24.43 7.03
C ALA A 18 5.97 -22.96 7.03
N THR A 19 6.71 -22.51 6.00
CA THR A 19 7.12 -21.11 5.85
C THR A 19 5.93 -20.22 5.51
N VAL A 20 5.05 -20.69 4.61
CA VAL A 20 3.82 -19.97 4.24
C VAL A 20 2.89 -19.84 5.44
N GLU A 21 2.75 -20.88 6.25
CA GLU A 21 1.92 -20.84 7.47
C GLU A 21 2.48 -19.90 8.55
N ALA A 22 3.80 -19.96 8.80
CA ALA A 22 4.44 -19.03 9.72
C ALA A 22 4.24 -17.58 9.25
N TYR A 23 4.40 -17.33 7.94
CA TYR A 23 4.17 -16.02 7.36
C TYR A 23 2.70 -15.57 7.50
N ARG A 24 1.72 -16.45 7.29
CA ARG A 24 0.28 -16.18 7.56
C ARG A 24 0.07 -15.75 9.00
N LYS A 25 0.61 -16.50 9.96
CA LYS A 25 0.45 -16.23 11.40
C LYS A 25 1.05 -14.88 11.79
N PHE A 26 2.31 -14.63 11.40
CA PHE A 26 2.97 -13.37 11.72
C PHE A 26 2.31 -12.18 11.03
N ARG A 27 1.77 -12.38 9.82
CA ARG A 27 1.02 -11.33 9.13
C ARG A 27 -0.25 -10.98 9.90
N ALA A 28 -1.03 -11.97 10.32
CA ALA A 28 -2.24 -11.75 11.09
C ALA A 28 -1.94 -11.05 12.44
N GLU A 29 -0.83 -11.41 13.09
CA GLU A 29 -0.39 -10.72 14.31
C GLU A 29 0.03 -9.28 14.04
N ALA A 30 0.80 -9.03 12.98
CA ALA A 30 1.19 -7.68 12.58
C ALA A 30 -0.03 -6.80 12.26
N ASP A 31 -1.04 -7.35 11.58
CA ASP A 31 -2.28 -6.63 11.27
C ASP A 31 -3.05 -6.27 12.56
N ARG A 32 -3.10 -7.16 13.56
CA ARG A 32 -3.68 -6.84 14.89
C ARG A 32 -2.95 -5.69 15.58
N TRP A 33 -1.62 -5.70 15.57
CA TRP A 33 -0.83 -4.62 16.16
C TRP A 33 -0.99 -3.31 15.39
N ALA A 34 -1.16 -3.38 14.07
CA ALA A 34 -1.43 -2.22 13.23
C ALA A 34 -2.79 -1.58 13.59
N ASP A 35 -3.82 -2.38 13.80
CA ASP A 35 -5.14 -1.89 14.23
C ASP A 35 -5.07 -1.21 15.61
N ALA A 36 -4.37 -1.82 16.57
CA ALA A 36 -4.15 -1.22 17.89
C ALA A 36 -3.40 0.12 17.80
N ALA A 37 -2.35 0.19 16.97
CA ALA A 37 -1.60 1.42 16.74
C ALA A 37 -2.46 2.50 16.07
N ALA A 38 -3.34 2.12 15.13
CA ALA A 38 -4.26 3.04 14.48
C ALA A 38 -5.25 3.66 15.46
N GLU A 39 -5.74 2.88 16.42
CA GLU A 39 -6.64 3.40 17.47
C GLU A 39 -5.92 4.37 18.40
N LEU A 40 -4.72 4.04 18.87
CA LEU A 40 -3.91 4.97 19.67
C LEU A 40 -3.60 6.26 18.91
N ARG A 41 -3.29 6.15 17.62
CA ARG A 41 -3.06 7.30 16.74
C ARG A 41 -4.29 8.21 16.69
N ARG A 42 -5.50 7.66 16.55
CA ARG A 42 -6.75 8.46 16.56
C ARG A 42 -6.92 9.24 17.86
N VAL A 43 -6.65 8.61 19.01
CA VAL A 43 -6.71 9.30 20.32
C VAL A 43 -5.74 10.46 20.39
N ILE A 44 -4.51 10.26 19.89
CA ILE A 44 -3.48 11.32 19.83
C ILE A 44 -3.91 12.45 18.90
N GLU A 45 -4.37 12.13 17.68
CA GLU A 45 -4.84 13.12 16.70
C GLU A 45 -6.03 13.94 17.23
N ALA A 46 -7.00 13.27 17.85
CA ALA A 46 -8.15 13.94 18.47
C ALA A 46 -7.73 14.91 19.57
N ARG A 47 -6.70 14.58 20.36
CA ARG A 47 -6.13 15.49 21.35
C ARG A 47 -5.34 16.63 20.72
N LEU A 48 -4.63 16.36 19.63
CA LEU A 48 -3.81 17.34 18.95
C LEU A 48 -4.64 18.42 18.24
N ALA A 49 -5.84 18.05 17.76
CA ALA A 49 -6.77 18.93 17.06
C ALA A 49 -6.07 19.70 15.92
N ASP A 50 -6.13 21.03 15.94
CA ASP A 50 -5.53 21.90 14.91
C ASP A 50 -4.05 22.23 15.17
N SER A 51 -3.44 21.66 16.23
CA SER A 51 -2.04 21.93 16.55
C SER A 51 -1.09 21.12 15.67
N ASP A 52 -0.02 21.74 15.19
CA ASP A 52 0.98 21.03 14.38
C ASP A 52 1.93 20.17 15.21
N VAL A 53 2.06 20.40 16.52
CA VAL A 53 3.05 19.71 17.38
C VAL A 53 2.46 19.33 18.73
N GLY A 54 2.59 18.05 19.10
CA GLY A 54 2.27 17.52 20.43
C GLY A 54 3.54 17.25 21.24
N THR A 55 3.51 17.57 22.55
CA THR A 55 4.66 17.38 23.45
C THR A 55 4.36 16.45 24.62
N VAL A 56 5.38 15.76 25.12
CA VAL A 56 5.37 15.00 26.38
C VAL A 56 6.56 15.48 27.20
N ALA A 57 6.32 15.91 28.45
CA ALA A 57 7.33 16.52 29.32
C ALA A 57 8.13 17.67 28.63
N GLY A 58 7.42 18.51 27.87
CA GLY A 58 8.01 19.63 27.13
C GLY A 58 8.82 19.25 25.89
N ARG A 59 8.94 17.96 25.56
CA ARG A 59 9.65 17.49 24.36
C ARG A 59 8.66 17.14 23.25
N PRO A 60 8.88 17.58 22.00
CA PRO A 60 8.01 17.25 20.88
C PRO A 60 8.07 15.76 20.55
N VAL A 61 6.91 15.13 20.42
CA VAL A 61 6.78 13.69 20.13
C VAL A 61 5.86 13.38 18.95
N VAL A 62 4.99 14.32 18.57
CA VAL A 62 4.07 14.19 17.45
C VAL A 62 4.13 15.46 16.62
N ARG A 63 4.08 15.32 15.29
CA ARG A 63 3.99 16.43 14.35
C ARG A 63 2.96 16.13 13.27
N HIS A 64 2.03 17.06 13.04
CA HIS A 64 1.24 17.09 11.80
C HIS A 64 2.04 17.79 10.70
N THR A 65 2.07 17.18 9.52
CA THR A 65 2.62 17.78 8.32
C THR A 65 1.55 17.75 7.25
N SER A 66 1.15 18.91 6.76
CA SER A 66 0.26 19.01 5.61
C SER A 66 1.08 19.11 4.32
N TYR A 67 0.64 18.42 3.28
CA TYR A 67 1.18 18.56 1.94
C TYR A 67 0.04 18.57 0.92
N VAL A 68 0.25 19.30 -0.17
CA VAL A 68 -0.69 19.35 -1.28
C VAL A 68 -0.12 18.50 -2.41
N GLU A 69 -0.79 17.40 -2.73
CA GLU A 69 -0.48 16.61 -3.90
C GLU A 69 -1.30 17.09 -5.09
N ARG A 70 -0.63 17.42 -6.18
CA ARG A 70 -1.27 17.74 -7.47
C ARG A 70 -1.05 16.58 -8.41
N ARG A 71 -2.14 15.93 -8.82
CA ARG A 71 -2.12 14.86 -9.82
C ARG A 71 -2.78 15.34 -11.10
N VAL A 72 -2.22 14.92 -12.23
CA VAL A 72 -2.87 15.12 -13.53
C VAL A 72 -4.02 14.14 -13.66
N ASP A 73 -5.20 14.65 -13.99
CA ASP A 73 -6.36 13.80 -14.32
C ASP A 73 -6.15 13.19 -15.71
N MET A 74 -5.66 11.96 -15.72
CA MET A 74 -5.35 11.26 -16.97
C MET A 74 -6.58 10.96 -17.82
N ALA A 75 -7.77 10.86 -17.22
CA ALA A 75 -9.00 10.64 -17.99
C ALA A 75 -9.37 11.91 -18.77
N LYS A 76 -9.34 13.07 -18.11
CA LYS A 76 -9.54 14.36 -18.79
C LYS A 76 -8.44 14.66 -19.80
N LEU A 77 -7.18 14.35 -19.48
CA LEU A 77 -6.07 14.56 -20.41
C LEU A 77 -6.26 13.77 -21.71
N ARG A 78 -6.67 12.50 -21.61
CA ARG A 78 -6.98 11.63 -22.76
C ARG A 78 -8.15 12.14 -23.59
N LEU A 79 -9.15 12.76 -22.96
CA LEU A 79 -10.31 13.32 -23.66
C LEU A 79 -9.96 14.60 -24.43
N LEU A 80 -9.09 15.45 -23.86
CA LEU A 80 -8.83 16.80 -24.35
C LEU A 80 -7.59 16.93 -25.23
N SER A 81 -6.69 15.94 -25.22
CA SER A 81 -5.39 16.02 -25.88
C SER A 81 -5.26 14.99 -27.01
N PRO A 82 -4.43 15.27 -28.04
CA PRO A 82 -4.09 14.28 -29.05
C PRO A 82 -3.47 13.02 -28.42
N ALA A 83 -3.91 11.84 -28.86
CA ALA A 83 -3.45 10.56 -28.31
C ALA A 83 -1.92 10.40 -28.35
N ALA A 84 -1.28 10.81 -29.45
CA ALA A 84 0.17 10.74 -29.61
C ALA A 84 0.94 11.54 -28.55
N LEU A 85 0.40 12.67 -28.09
CA LEU A 85 1.03 13.48 -27.04
C LEU A 85 0.89 12.79 -25.68
N VAL A 86 -0.27 12.21 -25.40
CA VAL A 86 -0.52 11.48 -24.15
C VAL A 86 0.41 10.28 -24.03
N GLU A 87 0.62 9.53 -25.12
CA GLU A 87 1.55 8.40 -25.15
C GLU A 87 3.00 8.82 -24.89
N GLN A 88 3.47 9.89 -25.53
CA GLN A 88 4.84 10.42 -25.33
C GLN A 88 5.10 10.86 -23.88
N CYS A 89 4.05 11.32 -23.19
CA CYS A 89 4.14 11.75 -21.79
C CYS A 89 3.81 10.64 -20.78
N THR A 90 3.50 9.42 -21.23
CA THR A 90 3.11 8.31 -20.35
C THR A 90 4.29 7.35 -20.14
N ASN A 91 4.78 7.26 -18.91
CA ASN A 91 5.69 6.20 -18.51
C ASN A 91 4.91 4.96 -18.10
N VAL A 92 5.13 3.84 -18.79
CA VAL A 92 4.58 2.54 -18.40
C VAL A 92 5.50 1.91 -17.36
N THR A 93 5.00 1.74 -16.14
CA THR A 93 5.71 1.02 -15.07
C THR A 93 4.95 -0.23 -14.74
N GLU A 94 5.62 -1.37 -14.82
CA GLU A 94 5.05 -2.66 -14.45
C GLU A 94 5.48 -3.05 -13.05
N ARG A 95 4.52 -3.50 -12.24
CA ARG A 95 4.75 -3.91 -10.85
C ARG A 95 4.05 -5.24 -10.61
N ARG A 96 4.75 -6.17 -9.98
CA ARG A 96 4.16 -7.41 -9.46
C ARG A 96 3.83 -7.20 -7.98
N ARG A 97 2.60 -7.47 -7.59
CA ARG A 97 2.19 -7.46 -6.18
C ARG A 97 2.28 -8.88 -5.65
N PHE A 98 2.97 -9.04 -4.52
CA PHE A 98 2.91 -10.24 -3.72
C PHE A 98 1.70 -10.16 -2.78
N SER A 99 0.92 -11.22 -2.72
CA SER A 99 -0.19 -11.40 -1.79
C SER A 99 -0.34 -12.90 -1.54
N LEU A 100 -0.60 -13.27 -0.29
CA LEU A 100 -1.14 -14.60 -0.03
C LEU A 100 -2.58 -14.64 -0.55
N VAL A 101 -2.96 -15.78 -1.10
CA VAL A 101 -4.36 -16.07 -1.40
C VAL A 101 -5.01 -16.59 -0.11
N GLU A 102 -6.18 -16.06 0.24
CA GLU A 102 -6.97 -16.56 1.36
C GLU A 102 -7.47 -17.97 1.03
N GLY A 103 -7.25 -18.91 1.94
CA GLY A 103 -7.63 -20.31 1.80
C GLY A 103 -7.43 -21.07 3.11
N GLU A 104 -7.92 -22.30 3.18
CA GLU A 104 -7.81 -23.16 4.37
C GLU A 104 -6.33 -23.42 4.74
N ALA A 105 -6.11 -23.91 5.97
CA ALA A 105 -4.77 -24.30 6.45
C ALA A 105 -4.17 -25.37 5.53
N ILE A 106 -2.85 -25.35 5.37
CA ILE A 106 -2.17 -26.33 4.52
C ILE A 106 -1.82 -27.49 5.44
N GLU A 107 -2.65 -28.54 5.47
CA GLU A 107 -2.39 -29.76 6.28
C GLU A 107 -1.11 -30.50 5.85
#